data_AF-A0A537W6W7-F1
#
_entry.id   AF-A0A537W6W7-F1
#
_cell.length_a   1.000
_cell.length_b   1.000
_cell.length_c   1.000
_cell.angle_alpha   90.00
_cell.angle_beta   90.00
_cell.angle_gamma   90.00
#
_symmetry.space_group_name_H-M   'P 1'
#
loop_
_entity.id
_entity.type
_entity.pdbx_description
1 polymer ?
#
loop_
_entity_poly.entity_id
_entity_poly.type
_entity_poly.pdbx_seq_one_letter_code
_entity_poly.pdbx_strand_id
1 'polypeptide(L)'
;MSSAEPLTPPPAAPHTTTAEPSGAGRAAWLRGPLPAVRVGPRHLALVGVLALSAVLNTHRLSQNGYANIYYSAGVKSMMRSLHNFFFVSFDPSGLVSVDKPPLGLWVQALSAKLFGFSPMSLLLPEAIMGVLAVALLYYIVARRFGWVAGIGSALALAVFPSFVAVSRDSGVDPLMILLMLLACGAAVRAAETGRWRTLIWCGVLVGLAFNTKTLAAYLVVPGIALAYLLCAPGSPLRRTTQLIVSGLVMLAVSFSWMAIVELTPASQRPYVGSSTNNSELGLTFEYNGFGRVQGQTGGPGRIPHGRGALARYHLAETAKERELLARKAQPPSTKTPPATRSSHSHRAREPVAFPGSTGPLRLFGRGLGDQGGWIVPLAFFGTIGVLLLLLLTRRRSPAVQAPAAEGDPPAGGPSPTSLRRDPRLATALVLGRGSSTPTTPRRSHQAQQRWRESAPSRSSSWRAPGGWIGGYSRWS
;
A
#
# COMPACT_ATOMS: atom_id res chain seq x y z
N MET A 1 -22.96 82.97 -48.80
CA MET A 1 -22.86 82.82 -47.33
C MET A 1 -22.93 81.33 -47.06
N SER A 2 -21.78 80.69 -46.85
CA SER A 2 -21.67 79.24 -46.67
C SER A 2 -20.78 79.00 -45.45
N SER A 3 -21.36 78.30 -44.50
CA SER A 3 -20.94 78.13 -43.11
C SER A 3 -19.68 77.28 -42.99
N ALA A 4 -18.75 77.74 -42.14
CA ALA A 4 -17.67 76.93 -41.61
C ALA A 4 -18.12 76.36 -40.26
N GLU A 5 -18.20 75.04 -40.17
CA GLU A 5 -18.53 74.28 -38.97
C GLU A 5 -17.23 73.93 -38.20
N PRO A 6 -17.18 74.09 -36.86
CA PRO A 6 -15.99 73.78 -36.07
C PRO A 6 -15.89 72.31 -35.62
N LEU A 7 -14.66 71.81 -35.73
CA LEU A 7 -14.02 70.57 -35.24
C LEU A 7 -14.73 69.77 -34.11
N THR A 8 -15.03 68.50 -34.39
CA THR A 8 -15.37 67.44 -33.42
C THR A 8 -14.13 66.66 -32.93
N PRO A 9 -14.07 66.23 -31.67
CA PRO A 9 -12.97 65.41 -31.12
C PRO A 9 -13.02 63.93 -31.59
N PRO A 10 -11.89 63.19 -31.52
CA PRO A 10 -11.82 61.81 -32.00
C PRO A 10 -12.63 60.82 -31.15
N PRO A 11 -13.11 59.70 -31.73
CA PRO A 11 -13.98 58.74 -31.05
C PRO A 11 -13.24 57.92 -29.98
N ALA A 12 -13.95 57.66 -28.88
CA ALA A 12 -13.51 56.82 -27.77
C ALA A 12 -13.28 55.36 -28.20
N ALA A 13 -12.22 54.75 -27.65
CA ALA A 13 -11.90 53.34 -27.83
C ALA A 13 -13.01 52.43 -27.26
N PRO A 14 -13.29 51.26 -27.88
CA PRO A 14 -14.33 50.36 -27.42
C PRO A 14 -13.99 49.79 -26.03
N HIS A 15 -14.89 49.99 -25.08
CA HIS A 15 -14.87 49.36 -23.78
C HIS A 15 -14.97 47.83 -23.94
N THR A 16 -13.91 47.10 -23.59
CA THR A 16 -13.97 45.67 -23.35
C THR A 16 -14.85 45.41 -22.14
N THR A 17 -16.09 45.01 -22.37
CA THR A 17 -16.97 44.47 -21.33
C THR A 17 -16.34 43.17 -20.81
N THR A 18 -15.71 43.25 -19.64
CA THR A 18 -15.32 42.08 -18.84
C THR A 18 -16.60 41.34 -18.49
N ALA A 19 -16.88 40.23 -19.17
CA ALA A 19 -17.96 39.34 -18.81
C ALA A 19 -17.69 38.78 -17.41
N GLU A 20 -18.47 39.21 -16.42
CA GLU A 20 -18.51 38.56 -15.11
C GLU A 20 -18.94 37.10 -15.29
N PRO A 21 -18.22 36.12 -14.72
CA PRO A 21 -18.66 34.74 -14.74
C PRO A 21 -19.88 34.60 -13.82
N SER A 22 -21.07 34.53 -14.43
CA SER A 22 -22.33 34.26 -13.74
C SER A 22 -22.20 33.03 -12.83
N GLY A 23 -22.39 33.24 -11.52
CA GLY A 23 -22.30 32.24 -10.46
C GLY A 23 -23.39 31.15 -10.46
N ALA A 24 -24.07 30.92 -11.58
CA ALA A 24 -25.21 30.02 -11.70
C ALA A 24 -24.84 28.53 -11.90
N GLY A 25 -23.58 28.21 -12.21
CA GLY A 25 -23.14 26.84 -12.52
C GLY A 25 -22.87 25.92 -11.33
N ARG A 26 -22.73 26.45 -10.10
CA ARG A 26 -22.33 25.64 -8.93
C ARG A 26 -23.49 25.04 -8.13
N ALA A 27 -24.72 25.55 -8.30
CA ALA A 27 -25.89 25.08 -7.54
C ALA A 27 -26.73 24.01 -8.26
N ALA A 28 -26.48 23.74 -9.55
CA ALA A 28 -27.26 22.77 -10.33
C ALA A 28 -26.93 21.30 -9.99
N TRP A 29 -25.74 21.02 -9.48
CA TRP A 29 -25.34 19.65 -9.07
C TRP A 29 -26.01 19.16 -7.77
N LEU A 30 -26.63 20.05 -7.01
CA LEU A 30 -27.28 19.72 -5.73
C LEU A 30 -28.78 19.42 -5.87
N ARG A 31 -29.38 19.58 -7.06
CA ARG A 31 -30.83 19.41 -7.30
C ARG A 31 -31.20 18.35 -8.33
N GLY A 32 -30.25 17.51 -8.75
CA GLY A 32 -30.58 16.32 -9.53
C GLY A 32 -31.15 15.24 -8.59
N PRO A 33 -32.25 14.55 -8.92
CA PRO A 33 -32.65 13.36 -8.18
C PRO A 33 -31.45 12.40 -8.17
N LEU A 34 -31.04 11.97 -6.97
CA LEU A 34 -29.96 11.00 -6.82
C LEU A 34 -30.30 9.79 -7.71
N PRO A 35 -29.36 9.32 -8.56
CA PRO A 35 -29.64 8.18 -9.42
C PRO A 35 -30.08 7.02 -8.54
N ALA A 36 -31.31 6.54 -8.75
CA ALA A 36 -31.88 5.44 -7.99
C ALA A 36 -30.91 4.25 -8.08
N VAL A 37 -30.26 3.92 -6.96
CA VAL A 37 -29.33 2.81 -6.89
C VAL A 37 -30.14 1.53 -7.05
N ARG A 38 -30.14 0.97 -8.27
CA ARG A 38 -30.81 -0.30 -8.53
C ARG A 38 -30.06 -1.41 -7.78
N VAL A 39 -30.63 -1.87 -6.67
CA VAL A 39 -30.11 -2.99 -5.87
C VAL A 39 -30.27 -4.28 -6.66
N GLY A 40 -29.24 -4.61 -7.45
CA GLY A 40 -29.12 -5.92 -8.11
C GLY A 40 -28.55 -7.03 -7.21
N PRO A 41 -28.65 -8.31 -7.63
CA PRO A 41 -28.19 -9.48 -6.87
C PRO A 41 -26.74 -9.39 -6.39
N ARG A 42 -25.85 -8.80 -7.19
CA ARG A 42 -24.44 -8.58 -6.83
C ARG A 42 -24.25 -7.74 -5.55
N HIS A 43 -25.13 -6.77 -5.31
CA HIS A 43 -25.03 -5.89 -4.15
C HIS A 43 -25.52 -6.64 -2.90
N LEU A 44 -26.59 -7.43 -3.01
CA LEU A 44 -27.06 -8.30 -1.93
C LEU A 44 -26.01 -9.34 -1.55
N ALA A 45 -25.38 -9.98 -2.54
CA ALA A 45 -24.29 -10.92 -2.31
C ALA A 45 -23.10 -10.25 -1.60
N LEU A 46 -22.69 -9.06 -2.05
CA LEU A 46 -21.61 -8.31 -1.41
C LEU A 46 -21.97 -7.92 0.02
N VAL A 47 -23.17 -7.40 0.26
CA VAL A 47 -23.66 -7.06 1.61
C VAL A 47 -23.65 -8.30 2.50
N GLY A 48 -24.08 -9.46 2.00
CA GLY A 48 -24.01 -10.72 2.74
C GLY A 48 -22.59 -11.10 3.13
N VAL A 49 -21.63 -11.01 2.21
CA VAL A 49 -20.21 -11.28 2.49
C VAL A 49 -19.62 -10.27 3.50
N LEU A 50 -19.94 -8.99 3.36
CA LEU A 50 -19.46 -7.96 4.28
C LEU A 50 -20.10 -8.09 5.67
N ALA A 51 -21.38 -8.45 5.75
CA ALA A 51 -22.06 -8.75 7.00
C ALA A 51 -21.44 -9.97 7.68
N LEU A 52 -21.16 -11.04 6.93
CA LEU A 52 -20.45 -12.21 7.44
C LEU A 52 -19.07 -11.83 7.99
N SER A 53 -18.27 -11.08 7.22
CA SER A 53 -16.96 -10.58 7.66
C SER A 53 -17.07 -9.73 8.93
N ALA A 54 -18.04 -8.81 8.98
CA ALA A 54 -18.27 -7.97 10.15
C ALA A 54 -18.66 -8.80 11.37
N VAL A 55 -19.55 -9.78 11.24
CA VAL A 55 -19.92 -10.69 12.32
C VAL A 55 -18.70 -11.49 12.78
N LEU A 56 -17.95 -12.10 11.87
CA LEU A 56 -16.75 -12.87 12.23
C LEU A 56 -15.70 -12.01 12.94
N ASN A 57 -15.51 -10.75 12.53
CA ASN A 57 -14.51 -9.86 13.11
C ASN A 57 -14.98 -9.16 14.40
N THR A 58 -16.28 -9.03 14.65
CA THR A 58 -16.80 -8.24 15.80
C THR A 58 -17.57 -9.06 16.83
N HIS A 59 -18.05 -10.25 16.47
CA HIS A 59 -18.84 -11.08 17.39
C HIS A 59 -18.01 -11.45 18.61
N ARG A 60 -18.54 -11.11 19.80
CA ARG A 60 -17.89 -11.30 21.10
C ARG A 60 -16.44 -10.79 21.12
N LEU A 61 -16.13 -9.71 20.39
CA LEU A 61 -14.74 -9.22 20.27
C LEU A 61 -14.12 -8.87 21.62
N SER A 62 -14.92 -8.32 22.55
CA SER A 62 -14.49 -8.00 23.92
C SER A 62 -13.98 -9.19 24.72
N GLN A 63 -14.36 -10.43 24.37
CA GLN A 63 -13.88 -11.64 25.06
C GLN A 63 -12.37 -11.84 24.91
N ASN A 64 -11.76 -11.21 23.89
CA ASN A 64 -10.33 -11.27 23.65
C ASN A 64 -9.54 -10.38 24.63
N GLY A 65 -10.21 -9.59 25.48
CA GLY A 65 -9.57 -8.70 26.44
C GLY A 65 -8.64 -7.71 25.75
N TYR A 66 -7.45 -7.50 26.32
CA TYR A 66 -6.41 -6.66 25.70
C TYR A 66 -5.58 -7.40 24.63
N ALA A 67 -6.02 -8.60 24.22
CA ALA A 67 -5.40 -9.45 23.21
C ALA A 67 -3.87 -9.53 23.38
N ASN A 68 -3.08 -8.98 22.46
CA ASN A 68 -1.65 -8.81 22.67
C ASN A 68 -1.35 -7.74 23.74
N ILE A 69 -1.09 -8.19 24.97
CA ILE A 69 -0.81 -7.32 26.13
C ILE A 69 0.41 -6.42 25.89
N TYR A 70 1.41 -6.87 25.12
CA TYR A 70 2.60 -6.08 24.84
C TYR A 70 2.26 -4.82 24.03
N TYR A 71 1.49 -4.95 22.94
CA TYR A 71 1.05 -3.79 22.15
C TYR A 71 0.02 -2.94 22.91
N SER A 72 -0.91 -3.57 23.63
CA SER A 72 -1.90 -2.86 24.42
C SER A 72 -1.28 -2.00 25.53
N ALA A 73 -0.21 -2.47 26.18
CA ALA A 73 0.55 -1.68 27.14
C ALA A 73 1.26 -0.50 26.47
N GLY A 74 1.85 -0.71 25.29
CA GLY A 74 2.41 0.37 24.48
C GLY A 74 1.38 1.44 24.14
N VAL A 75 0.20 1.06 23.65
CA VAL A 75 -0.88 2.01 23.37
C VAL A 75 -1.28 2.79 24.63
N LYS A 76 -1.36 2.12 25.79
CA LYS A 76 -1.65 2.79 27.07
C LYS A 76 -0.58 3.82 27.44
N SER A 77 0.69 3.51 27.20
CA SER A 77 1.80 4.44 27.42
C SER A 77 1.76 5.62 26.44
N MET A 78 1.52 5.36 25.15
CA MET A 78 1.39 6.37 24.10
C MET A 78 0.34 7.45 24.43
N MET A 79 -0.73 7.09 25.16
CA MET A 79 -1.76 8.05 25.56
C MET A 79 -1.29 9.06 26.63
N ARG A 80 -0.16 8.83 27.29
CA ARG A 80 0.36 9.65 28.40
C ARG A 80 1.16 10.86 27.95
N SER A 81 1.85 10.80 26.81
CA SER A 81 2.65 11.91 26.30
C SER A 81 2.81 11.83 24.78
N LEU A 82 3.03 12.98 24.12
CA LEU A 82 3.33 13.02 22.69
C LEU A 82 4.65 12.34 22.35
N HIS A 83 5.62 12.36 23.28
CA HIS A 83 6.89 11.65 23.13
C HIS A 83 6.67 10.14 23.05
N ASN A 84 5.91 9.58 24.00
CA ASN A 84 5.58 8.15 24.00
C ASN A 84 4.72 7.77 22.79
N PHE A 85 3.79 8.64 22.38
CA PHE A 85 3.00 8.48 21.17
C PHE A 85 3.88 8.39 19.92
N PHE A 86 4.81 9.33 19.74
CA PHE A 86 5.65 9.40 18.57
C PHE A 86 6.66 8.24 18.48
N PHE A 87 7.32 7.91 19.60
CA PHE A 87 8.33 6.84 19.67
C PHE A 87 7.77 5.46 19.98
N VAL A 88 6.45 5.32 20.03
CA VAL A 88 5.74 4.07 20.41
C VAL A 88 6.35 3.41 21.65
N SER A 89 6.49 4.20 22.72
CA SER A 89 7.04 3.72 23.97
C SER A 89 6.13 2.69 24.62
N PHE A 90 6.71 1.61 25.12
CA PHE A 90 6.04 0.53 25.83
C PHE A 90 5.66 0.93 27.27
N ASP A 91 6.51 1.72 27.94
CA ASP A 91 6.35 2.09 29.35
C ASP A 91 6.07 3.59 29.52
N PRO A 92 5.35 4.01 30.59
CA PRO A 92 4.99 5.41 30.79
C PRO A 92 6.19 6.36 30.93
N SER A 93 7.34 5.85 31.36
CA SER A 93 8.55 6.64 31.58
C SER A 93 9.36 6.86 30.31
N GLY A 94 8.98 6.28 29.18
CA GLY A 94 9.66 6.48 27.90
C GLY A 94 10.98 5.70 27.78
N LEU A 95 11.16 4.60 28.53
CA LEU A 95 12.44 3.89 28.59
C LEU A 95 12.67 2.95 27.42
N VAL A 96 11.64 2.24 26.96
CA VAL A 96 11.73 1.23 25.89
C VAL A 96 10.59 1.44 24.88
N SER A 97 10.87 1.26 23.58
CA SER A 97 9.87 1.25 22.51
C SER A 97 9.31 -0.15 22.27
N VAL A 98 8.17 -0.23 21.59
CA VAL A 98 7.70 -1.50 21.03
C VAL A 98 8.54 -1.95 19.82
N ASP A 99 8.41 -3.21 19.42
CA ASP A 99 9.18 -3.86 18.35
C ASP A 99 8.63 -3.63 16.92
N LYS A 100 7.81 -2.58 16.74
CA LYS A 100 7.11 -2.28 15.48
C LYS A 100 7.13 -0.79 15.16
N PRO A 101 7.12 -0.41 13.87
CA PRO A 101 6.88 0.96 13.45
C PRO A 101 5.47 1.43 13.81
N PRO A 102 5.22 2.75 13.75
CA PRO A 102 4.22 3.33 14.62
C PRO A 102 2.79 3.32 14.07
N LEU A 103 2.59 3.19 12.76
CA LEU A 103 1.34 3.57 12.12
C LEU A 103 0.13 2.74 12.58
N GLY A 104 0.32 1.43 12.81
CA GLY A 104 -0.74 0.58 13.36
C GLY A 104 -1.13 0.99 14.79
N LEU A 105 -0.13 1.24 15.63
CA LEU A 105 -0.35 1.63 17.02
C LEU A 105 -0.87 3.06 17.17
N TRP A 106 -0.53 3.97 16.25
CA TRP A 106 -1.12 5.31 16.18
C TRP A 106 -2.63 5.24 15.98
N VAL A 107 -3.13 4.36 15.10
CA VAL A 107 -4.58 4.18 14.90
C VAL A 107 -5.24 3.70 16.19
N GLN A 108 -4.66 2.70 16.86
CA GLN A 108 -5.18 2.19 18.13
C GLN A 108 -5.12 3.24 19.25
N ALA A 109 -4.03 4.01 19.36
CA ALA A 109 -3.86 5.06 20.36
C ALA A 109 -4.83 6.24 20.13
N LEU A 110 -5.07 6.63 18.89
CA LEU A 110 -6.08 7.64 18.56
C LEU A 110 -7.49 7.16 18.91
N SER A 111 -7.83 5.91 18.58
CA SER A 111 -9.09 5.30 18.97
C SER A 111 -9.26 5.25 20.49
N ALA A 112 -8.23 4.80 21.23
CA ALA A 112 -8.25 4.78 22.69
C ALA A 112 -8.28 6.19 23.31
N LYS A 113 -7.72 7.20 22.64
CA LYS A 113 -7.84 8.61 23.07
C LYS A 113 -9.26 9.15 22.90
N LEU A 114 -9.96 8.75 21.83
CA LEU A 114 -11.32 9.18 21.53
C LEU A 114 -12.38 8.46 22.38
N PHE A 115 -12.24 7.15 22.58
CA PHE A 115 -13.26 6.31 23.22
C PHE A 115 -12.88 5.83 24.63
N GLY A 116 -11.70 6.21 25.12
CA GLY A 116 -11.12 5.70 26.36
C GLY A 116 -10.40 4.36 26.18
N PHE A 117 -9.38 4.10 27.00
CA PHE A 117 -8.58 2.88 26.91
C PHE A 117 -9.39 1.66 27.36
N SER A 118 -9.79 0.82 26.40
CA SER A 118 -10.57 -0.40 26.62
C SER A 118 -10.22 -1.47 25.57
N PRO A 119 -10.55 -2.76 25.80
CA PRO A 119 -10.45 -3.79 24.77
C PRO A 119 -11.07 -3.37 23.43
N MET A 120 -12.27 -2.81 23.45
CA MET A 120 -12.99 -2.45 22.23
C MET A 120 -12.34 -1.28 21.50
N SER A 121 -11.78 -0.29 22.20
CA SER A 121 -11.10 0.83 21.54
C SER A 121 -9.84 0.39 20.78
N LEU A 122 -9.21 -0.72 21.18
CA LEU A 122 -8.03 -1.27 20.51
C LEU A 122 -8.41 -2.20 19.37
N LEU A 123 -9.37 -3.10 19.59
CA LEU A 123 -9.70 -4.18 18.65
C LEU A 123 -10.67 -3.76 17.55
N LEU A 124 -11.56 -2.81 17.80
CA LEU A 124 -12.58 -2.41 16.81
C LEU A 124 -11.97 -1.76 15.56
N PRO A 125 -10.97 -0.86 15.64
CA PRO A 125 -10.28 -0.35 14.45
C PRO A 125 -9.70 -1.47 13.59
N GLU A 126 -9.06 -2.47 14.21
CA GLU A 126 -8.48 -3.63 13.53
C GLU A 126 -9.55 -4.46 12.81
N ALA A 127 -10.67 -4.73 13.48
CA ALA A 127 -11.82 -5.43 12.89
C ALA A 127 -12.42 -4.67 11.69
N ILE A 128 -12.55 -3.35 11.79
CA ILE A 128 -13.04 -2.48 10.70
C ILE A 128 -12.09 -2.55 9.51
N MET A 129 -10.77 -2.44 9.73
CA MET A 129 -9.78 -2.56 8.66
C MET A 129 -9.84 -3.94 7.99
N GLY A 130 -10.11 -5.00 8.76
CA GLY A 130 -10.36 -6.33 8.23
C GLY A 130 -11.58 -6.39 7.28
N VAL A 131 -12.70 -5.78 7.66
CA VAL A 131 -13.91 -5.71 6.80
C VAL A 131 -13.64 -4.87 5.55
N LEU A 132 -12.93 -3.75 5.69
CA LEU A 132 -12.55 -2.88 4.57
C LEU A 132 -11.63 -3.61 3.58
N ALA A 133 -10.70 -4.45 4.06
CA ALA A 133 -9.85 -5.28 3.22
C ALA A 133 -10.67 -6.28 2.39
N VAL A 134 -11.70 -6.91 2.97
CA VAL A 134 -12.64 -7.78 2.25
C VAL A 134 -13.38 -7.02 1.14
N ALA A 135 -13.92 -5.84 1.47
CA ALA A 135 -14.60 -5.00 0.47
C ALA A 135 -13.65 -4.58 -0.65
N LEU A 136 -12.43 -4.18 -0.31
CA LEU A 136 -11.43 -3.75 -1.29
C LEU A 136 -11.00 -4.89 -2.21
N LEU A 137 -10.83 -6.10 -1.69
CA LEU A 137 -10.51 -7.27 -2.50
C LEU A 137 -11.62 -7.58 -3.52
N TYR A 138 -12.90 -7.47 -3.12
CA TYR A 138 -14.03 -7.53 -4.05
C TYR A 138 -13.85 -6.52 -5.19
N TYR A 139 -13.61 -5.24 -4.88
CA TYR A 139 -13.50 -4.19 -5.89
C TYR A 139 -12.33 -4.39 -6.85
N ILE A 140 -11.18 -4.84 -6.35
CA ILE A 140 -10.00 -5.12 -7.16
C ILE A 140 -10.29 -6.25 -8.16
N VAL A 141 -10.89 -7.35 -7.70
CA VAL A 141 -11.13 -8.55 -8.52
C VAL A 141 -12.34 -8.38 -9.44
N ALA A 142 -13.47 -7.89 -8.91
CA ALA A 142 -14.73 -7.79 -9.64
C ALA A 142 -14.62 -6.94 -10.91
N ARG A 143 -13.77 -5.92 -10.89
CA ARG A 143 -13.57 -5.01 -12.02
C ARG A 143 -12.92 -5.69 -13.23
N ARG A 144 -12.17 -6.79 -13.05
CA ARG A 144 -11.43 -7.48 -14.13
C ARG A 144 -12.03 -8.84 -14.45
N PHE A 145 -12.50 -9.56 -13.43
CA PHE A 145 -12.99 -10.94 -13.56
C PHE A 145 -14.50 -11.07 -13.39
N GLY A 146 -15.22 -9.95 -13.20
CA GLY A 146 -16.66 -9.94 -12.98
C GLY A 146 -17.05 -10.17 -11.53
N TRP A 147 -18.30 -9.83 -11.21
CA TRP A 147 -18.77 -9.79 -9.82
C TRP A 147 -18.77 -11.15 -9.12
N VAL A 148 -18.98 -12.27 -9.85
CA VAL A 148 -18.93 -13.62 -9.27
C VAL A 148 -17.53 -13.93 -8.71
N ALA A 149 -16.48 -13.67 -9.50
CA ALA A 149 -15.11 -13.85 -9.05
C ALA A 149 -14.77 -12.90 -7.89
N GLY A 150 -15.28 -11.67 -7.93
CA GLY A 150 -15.12 -10.71 -6.83
C GLY A 150 -15.79 -11.16 -5.53
N ILE A 151 -17.00 -11.72 -5.60
CA ILE A 151 -17.69 -12.29 -4.44
C ILE A 151 -16.90 -13.50 -3.92
N GLY A 152 -16.43 -14.38 -4.81
CA GLY A 152 -15.61 -15.53 -4.43
C GLY A 152 -14.32 -15.13 -3.71
N SER A 153 -13.60 -14.12 -4.21
CA SER A 153 -12.36 -13.64 -3.57
C SER A 153 -12.62 -12.97 -2.22
N ALA A 154 -13.67 -12.15 -2.12
CA ALA A 154 -14.04 -11.50 -0.88
C ALA A 154 -14.53 -12.51 0.17
N LEU A 155 -15.35 -13.49 -0.21
CA LEU A 155 -15.80 -14.56 0.67
C LEU A 155 -14.61 -15.38 1.16
N ALA A 156 -13.69 -15.76 0.26
CA ALA A 156 -12.49 -16.51 0.62
C ALA A 156 -11.66 -15.79 1.68
N LEU A 157 -11.45 -14.46 1.54
CA LEU A 157 -10.74 -13.68 2.55
C LEU A 157 -11.55 -13.53 3.85
N ALA A 158 -12.86 -13.29 3.76
CA ALA A 158 -13.74 -13.09 4.90
C ALA A 158 -13.77 -14.28 5.85
N VAL A 159 -13.68 -15.51 5.32
CA VAL A 159 -13.71 -16.75 6.12
C VAL A 159 -12.32 -17.33 6.39
N PHE A 160 -11.25 -16.68 5.91
CA PHE A 160 -9.90 -17.20 6.04
C PHE A 160 -9.48 -17.17 7.52
N PRO A 161 -9.26 -18.33 8.19
CA PRO A 161 -9.15 -18.37 9.65
C PRO A 161 -8.05 -17.48 10.22
N SER A 162 -6.86 -17.48 9.60
CA SER A 162 -5.74 -16.65 10.06
C SER A 162 -6.03 -15.16 9.88
N PHE A 163 -6.77 -14.76 8.84
CA PHE A 163 -7.15 -13.37 8.61
C PHE A 163 -8.16 -12.88 9.65
N VAL A 164 -9.17 -13.70 9.95
CA VAL A 164 -10.14 -13.42 11.02
C VAL A 164 -9.44 -13.34 12.37
N ALA A 165 -8.49 -14.25 12.65
CA ALA A 165 -7.73 -14.24 13.90
C ALA A 165 -6.93 -12.95 14.08
N VAL A 166 -6.16 -12.52 13.08
CA VAL A 166 -5.36 -11.28 13.17
C VAL A 166 -6.21 -10.01 13.16
N SER A 167 -7.39 -10.03 12.53
CA SER A 167 -8.33 -8.90 12.54
C SER A 167 -9.06 -8.73 13.88
N ARG A 168 -8.95 -9.71 14.78
CA ARG A 168 -9.55 -9.72 16.12
C ARG A 168 -8.51 -9.56 17.25
N ASP A 169 -7.27 -9.26 16.89
CA ASP A 169 -6.15 -9.05 17.82
C ASP A 169 -5.74 -7.56 17.81
N SER A 170 -4.92 -7.12 18.75
CA SER A 170 -4.32 -5.77 18.82
C SER A 170 -2.98 -5.69 18.08
N GLY A 171 -2.71 -6.66 17.19
CA GLY A 171 -1.55 -6.63 16.30
C GLY A 171 -1.68 -5.53 15.23
N VAL A 172 -0.58 -5.29 14.50
CA VAL A 172 -0.47 -4.24 13.47
C VAL A 172 -0.77 -4.73 12.04
N ASP A 173 -1.26 -5.97 11.92
CA ASP A 173 -1.45 -6.70 10.67
C ASP A 173 -2.62 -6.19 9.81
N PRO A 174 -3.82 -5.93 10.36
CA PRO A 174 -4.97 -5.53 9.53
C PRO A 174 -4.74 -4.25 8.74
N LEU A 175 -4.13 -3.23 9.36
CA LEU A 175 -3.74 -2.00 8.64
C LEU A 175 -2.71 -2.29 7.53
N MET A 176 -1.71 -3.14 7.81
CA MET A 176 -0.73 -3.55 6.81
C MET A 176 -1.42 -4.17 5.59
N ILE A 177 -2.31 -5.13 5.83
CA ILE A 177 -3.02 -5.87 4.78
C ILE A 177 -3.89 -4.93 3.96
N LEU A 178 -4.63 -4.02 4.60
CA LEU A 178 -5.45 -3.03 3.92
C LEU A 178 -4.60 -2.12 3.00
N LEU A 179 -3.48 -1.61 3.50
CA LEU A 179 -2.55 -0.78 2.73
C LEU A 179 -1.90 -1.56 1.58
N MET A 180 -1.52 -2.82 1.79
CA MET A 180 -0.99 -3.69 0.74
C MET A 180 -2.04 -3.99 -0.34
N LEU A 181 -3.30 -4.21 0.02
CA LEU A 181 -4.39 -4.36 -0.95
C LEU A 181 -4.61 -3.07 -1.75
N LEU A 182 -4.59 -1.91 -1.09
CA LEU A 182 -4.65 -0.61 -1.78
C LEU A 182 -3.48 -0.44 -2.75
N ALA A 183 -2.27 -0.82 -2.33
CA ALA A 183 -1.07 -0.79 -3.18
C ALA A 183 -1.22 -1.73 -4.39
N CYS A 184 -1.68 -2.97 -4.19
CA CYS A 184 -1.97 -3.89 -5.28
C CYS A 184 -3.04 -3.33 -6.24
N GLY A 185 -4.12 -2.73 -5.71
CA GLY A 185 -5.13 -2.05 -6.52
C GLY A 185 -4.55 -0.90 -7.35
N ALA A 186 -3.71 -0.07 -6.74
CA ALA A 186 -2.99 1.01 -7.42
C ALA A 186 -2.02 0.47 -8.48
N ALA A 187 -1.25 -0.57 -8.18
CA ALA A 187 -0.34 -1.23 -9.10
C ALA A 187 -1.05 -1.77 -10.33
N VAL A 188 -2.18 -2.47 -10.17
CA VAL A 188 -2.98 -2.96 -11.29
C VAL A 188 -3.48 -1.79 -12.14
N ARG A 189 -3.98 -0.71 -11.53
CA ARG A 189 -4.41 0.47 -12.29
C ARG A 189 -3.24 1.19 -12.97
N ALA A 190 -2.06 1.19 -12.37
CA ALA A 190 -0.86 1.75 -12.95
C ALA A 190 -0.43 0.92 -14.17
N ALA A 191 -0.47 -0.41 -14.08
CA ALA A 191 -0.19 -1.32 -15.20
C ALA A 191 -1.20 -1.16 -16.33
N GLU A 192 -2.49 -0.93 -16.05
CA GLU A 192 -3.49 -0.68 -17.09
C GLU A 192 -3.32 0.67 -17.80
N THR A 193 -2.89 1.71 -17.06
CA THR A 193 -2.94 3.09 -17.56
C THR A 193 -1.58 3.69 -17.94
N GLY A 194 -0.47 3.10 -17.50
CA GLY A 194 0.88 3.66 -17.65
C GLY A 194 1.12 4.99 -16.92
N ARG A 195 0.19 5.42 -16.05
CA ARG A 195 0.24 6.71 -15.36
C ARG A 195 1.21 6.67 -14.17
N TRP A 196 2.21 7.54 -14.20
CA TRP A 196 3.21 7.71 -13.14
C TRP A 196 2.58 7.97 -11.78
N ARG A 197 1.58 8.87 -11.72
CA ARG A 197 0.92 9.25 -10.46
C ARG A 197 0.34 8.06 -9.72
N THR A 198 -0.26 7.11 -10.44
CA THR A 198 -0.84 5.91 -9.84
C THR A 198 0.23 4.99 -9.28
N LEU A 199 1.37 4.85 -9.98
CA LEU A 199 2.48 4.06 -9.50
C LEU A 199 3.15 4.71 -8.28
N ILE A 200 3.36 6.03 -8.30
CA ILE A 200 3.89 6.78 -7.16
C ILE A 200 3.01 6.57 -5.91
N TRP A 201 1.69 6.65 -6.04
CA TRP A 201 0.77 6.33 -4.95
C TRP A 201 0.87 4.87 -4.48
N CYS A 202 1.14 3.93 -5.39
CA CYS A 202 1.47 2.56 -5.00
C CYS A 202 2.72 2.53 -4.11
N GLY A 203 3.79 3.24 -4.48
CA GLY A 203 4.99 3.38 -3.65
C GLY A 203 4.71 3.97 -2.27
N VAL A 204 3.92 5.05 -2.20
CA VAL A 204 3.48 5.65 -0.92
C VAL A 204 2.72 4.64 -0.06
N LEU A 205 1.76 3.92 -0.63
CA LEU A 205 0.95 2.93 0.11
C LEU A 205 1.80 1.77 0.65
N VAL A 206 2.76 1.28 -0.13
CA VAL A 206 3.71 0.26 0.34
C VAL A 206 4.59 0.82 1.46
N GLY A 207 5.06 2.07 1.34
CA GLY A 207 5.85 2.71 2.40
C GLY A 207 5.06 2.95 3.69
N LEU A 208 3.77 3.26 3.59
CA LEU A 208 2.88 3.32 4.75
C LEU A 208 2.69 1.93 5.37
N ALA A 209 2.51 0.88 4.55
CA ALA A 209 2.44 -0.50 5.05
C ALA A 209 3.75 -0.93 5.74
N PHE A 210 4.91 -0.47 5.26
CA PHE A 210 6.18 -0.68 5.94
C PHE A 210 6.20 -0.02 7.33
N ASN A 211 5.62 1.18 7.46
CA ASN A 211 5.46 1.85 8.75
C ASN A 211 4.39 1.21 9.67
N THR A 212 3.81 0.06 9.30
CA THR A 212 3.07 -0.79 10.24
C THR A 212 3.88 -2.02 10.65
N LYS A 213 4.49 -2.74 9.70
CA LYS A 213 5.14 -4.04 9.96
C LYS A 213 6.39 -4.31 9.12
N THR A 214 7.20 -3.28 8.88
CA THR A 214 8.51 -3.32 8.22
C THR A 214 8.55 -4.21 6.96
N LEU A 215 9.52 -5.13 6.87
CA LEU A 215 9.82 -5.94 5.69
C LEU A 215 8.70 -6.91 5.31
N ALA A 216 7.77 -7.22 6.23
CA ALA A 216 6.58 -8.01 5.87
C ALA A 216 5.74 -7.31 4.80
N ALA A 217 5.68 -5.97 4.82
CA ALA A 217 4.96 -5.19 3.81
C ALA A 217 5.61 -5.27 2.43
N TYR A 218 6.91 -5.55 2.34
CA TYR A 218 7.64 -5.61 1.07
C TYR A 218 7.44 -6.92 0.30
N LEU A 219 6.73 -7.90 0.86
CA LEU A 219 6.43 -9.15 0.16
C LEU A 219 5.67 -8.96 -1.16
N VAL A 220 4.89 -7.88 -1.31
CA VAL A 220 4.17 -7.58 -2.56
C VAL A 220 5.04 -6.87 -3.61
N VAL A 221 6.17 -6.28 -3.22
CA VAL A 221 6.97 -5.41 -4.10
C VAL A 221 7.52 -6.16 -5.31
N PRO A 222 8.12 -7.36 -5.19
CA PRO A 222 8.61 -8.10 -6.36
C PRO A 222 7.48 -8.41 -7.36
N GLY A 223 6.31 -8.81 -6.85
CA GLY A 223 5.13 -9.10 -7.68
C GLY A 223 4.62 -7.87 -8.41
N ILE A 224 4.52 -6.73 -7.72
CA ILE A 224 4.11 -5.44 -8.31
C ILE A 224 5.12 -4.98 -9.37
N ALA A 225 6.41 -5.01 -9.05
CA ALA A 225 7.46 -4.57 -9.96
C ALA A 225 7.48 -5.42 -11.24
N LEU A 226 7.44 -6.74 -11.09
CA LEU A 226 7.41 -7.67 -12.22
C LEU A 226 6.15 -7.47 -13.07
N ALA A 227 4.96 -7.41 -12.45
CA ALA A 227 3.72 -7.18 -13.17
C ALA A 227 3.74 -5.84 -13.93
N TYR A 228 4.31 -4.78 -13.36
CA TYR A 228 4.43 -3.49 -14.03
C TYR A 228 5.42 -3.53 -15.20
N LEU A 229 6.61 -4.11 -15.00
CA LEU A 229 7.62 -4.25 -16.06
C LEU A 229 7.07 -5.01 -17.26
N LEU A 230 6.33 -6.10 -17.02
CA LEU A 230 5.81 -6.95 -18.08
C LEU A 230 4.57 -6.33 -18.74
N CYS A 231 3.60 -5.86 -17.94
CA CYS A 231 2.26 -5.57 -18.44
C CYS A 231 1.97 -4.08 -18.72
N ALA A 232 2.74 -3.15 -18.15
CA ALA A 232 2.43 -1.73 -18.30
C ALA A 232 2.67 -1.23 -19.74
N PRO A 233 1.91 -0.26 -20.26
CA PRO A 233 2.17 0.31 -21.57
C PRO A 233 3.42 1.20 -21.58
N GLY A 234 4.08 1.32 -22.74
CA GLY A 234 5.29 2.14 -22.92
C GLY A 234 6.56 1.31 -23.12
N SER A 235 7.69 1.98 -23.38
CA SER A 235 8.99 1.33 -23.57
C SER A 235 9.55 0.73 -22.26
N PRO A 236 10.39 -0.32 -22.33
CA PRO A 236 11.01 -0.89 -21.12
C PRO A 236 11.74 0.15 -20.27
N LEU A 237 12.48 1.05 -20.92
CA LEU A 237 13.18 2.14 -20.22
C LEU A 237 12.22 3.00 -19.39
N ARG A 238 11.08 3.42 -19.97
CA ARG A 238 10.08 4.22 -19.25
C ARG A 238 9.50 3.47 -18.06
N ARG A 239 9.18 2.18 -18.22
CA ARG A 239 8.66 1.34 -17.12
C ARG A 239 9.68 1.21 -15.99
N THR A 240 10.95 1.03 -16.34
CA THR A 240 12.05 0.97 -15.38
C THR A 240 12.23 2.31 -14.65
N THR A 241 12.23 3.43 -15.35
CA THR A 241 12.32 4.77 -14.71
C THR A 241 11.14 5.02 -13.77
N GLN A 242 9.93 4.65 -14.18
CA GLN A 242 8.73 4.74 -13.35
C GLN A 242 8.87 3.95 -12.06
N LEU A 243 9.37 2.72 -12.15
CA LEU A 243 9.61 1.87 -11.00
C LEU A 243 10.72 2.39 -10.10
N ILE A 244 11.81 2.93 -10.66
CA ILE A 244 12.87 3.56 -9.87
C ILE A 244 12.30 4.75 -9.08
N VAL A 245 11.59 5.66 -9.74
CA VAL A 245 11.01 6.83 -9.07
C VAL A 245 10.00 6.42 -8.00
N SER A 246 9.11 5.48 -8.32
CA SER A 246 8.15 4.96 -7.32
C SER A 246 8.84 4.23 -6.18
N GLY A 247 9.93 3.51 -6.46
CA GLY A 247 10.73 2.81 -5.47
C GLY A 247 11.43 3.78 -4.53
N LEU A 248 11.99 4.88 -5.05
CA LEU A 248 12.57 5.94 -4.24
C LEU A 248 11.53 6.60 -3.32
N VAL A 249 10.32 6.88 -3.84
CA VAL A 249 9.21 7.39 -3.02
C VAL A 249 8.81 6.40 -1.93
N MET A 250 8.70 5.11 -2.28
CA MET A 250 8.41 4.05 -1.32
C MET A 250 9.45 4.03 -0.20
N LEU A 251 10.74 4.02 -0.53
CA LEU A 251 11.83 4.00 0.47
C LEU A 251 11.82 5.26 1.33
N ALA A 252 11.59 6.45 0.74
CA ALA A 252 11.51 7.69 1.49
C ALA A 252 10.38 7.69 2.52
N VAL A 253 9.19 7.16 2.16
CA VAL A 253 8.07 7.01 3.09
C VAL A 253 8.39 5.95 4.14
N SER A 254 8.86 4.77 3.74
CA SER A 254 9.22 3.66 4.64
C SER A 254 10.20 4.06 5.72
N PHE A 255 11.29 4.76 5.35
CA PHE A 255 12.36 5.09 6.27
C PHE A 255 12.17 6.43 6.97
N SER A 256 11.09 7.18 6.71
CA SER A 256 10.87 8.50 7.28
C SER A 256 10.88 8.51 8.82
N TRP A 257 10.07 7.67 9.46
CA TRP A 257 10.02 7.59 10.93
C TRP A 257 11.30 6.96 11.50
N MET A 258 11.78 5.88 10.89
CA MET A 258 13.02 5.21 11.30
C MET A 258 14.22 6.15 11.28
N ALA A 259 14.35 6.98 10.25
CA ALA A 259 15.42 7.98 10.17
C ALA A 259 15.34 8.97 11.33
N ILE A 260 14.14 9.40 11.73
CA ILE A 260 13.96 10.28 12.89
C ILE A 260 14.40 9.56 14.18
N VAL A 261 14.06 8.29 14.35
CA VAL A 261 14.50 7.48 15.51
C VAL A 261 16.03 7.37 15.55
N GLU A 262 16.67 7.03 14.43
CA GLU A 262 18.13 6.88 14.36
C GLU A 262 18.88 8.19 14.59
N LEU A 263 18.35 9.30 14.07
CA LEU A 263 18.96 10.63 14.21
C LEU A 263 18.68 11.28 15.57
N THR A 264 17.71 10.79 16.32
CA THR A 264 17.44 11.29 17.68
C THR A 264 18.47 10.69 18.65
N PRO A 265 19.18 11.51 19.44
CA PRO A 265 20.15 11.02 20.41
C PRO A 265 19.55 9.99 21.37
N ALA A 266 20.31 8.94 21.70
CA ALA A 266 19.82 7.84 22.54
C ALA A 266 19.34 8.28 23.93
N SER A 267 19.80 9.43 24.44
CA SER A 267 19.34 10.03 25.70
C SER A 267 17.98 10.75 25.60
N GLN A 268 17.48 10.99 24.38
CA GLN A 268 16.25 11.74 24.10
C GLN A 268 15.13 10.87 23.53
N ARG A 269 15.36 9.56 23.36
CA ARG A 269 14.38 8.60 22.86
C ARG A 269 14.40 7.31 23.69
N PRO A 270 13.31 6.53 23.66
CA PRO A 270 13.32 5.20 24.26
C PRO A 270 14.38 4.30 23.61
N TYR A 271 14.85 3.32 24.38
CA TYR A 271 15.62 2.21 23.83
C TYR A 271 14.76 1.44 22.82
N VAL A 272 15.30 1.15 21.63
CA VAL A 272 14.58 0.40 20.61
C VAL A 272 14.35 -1.04 21.07
N GLY A 273 13.13 -1.36 21.47
CA GLY A 273 12.78 -2.67 22.02
C GLY A 273 13.05 -3.80 21.05
N SER A 274 13.47 -4.96 21.58
CA SER A 274 13.81 -6.16 20.80
C SER A 274 15.00 -6.03 19.83
N SER A 275 15.68 -4.87 19.80
CA SER A 275 16.95 -4.69 19.08
C SER A 275 18.14 -5.20 19.90
N THR A 276 19.26 -5.45 19.23
CA THR A 276 20.53 -5.86 19.87
C THR A 276 21.45 -4.67 20.17
N ASN A 277 21.18 -3.52 19.58
CA ASN A 277 22.12 -2.39 19.50
C ASN A 277 21.43 -1.02 19.60
N ASN A 278 20.18 -0.95 20.08
CA ASN A 278 19.41 0.29 20.18
C ASN A 278 19.13 0.98 18.83
N SER A 279 19.05 0.20 17.74
CA SER A 279 18.79 0.68 16.37
C SER A 279 17.49 0.09 15.83
N GLU A 280 16.66 0.95 15.25
CA GLU A 280 15.42 0.59 14.55
C GLU A 280 15.71 -0.01 13.17
N LEU A 281 16.79 0.44 12.52
CA LEU A 281 17.32 -0.17 11.32
C LEU A 281 17.82 -1.59 11.61
N GLY A 282 18.59 -1.75 12.69
CA GLY A 282 19.01 -3.06 13.21
C GLY A 282 17.82 -3.97 13.47
N LEU A 283 16.83 -3.50 14.25
CA LEU A 283 15.60 -4.24 14.54
C LEU A 283 14.88 -4.69 13.25
N THR A 284 14.81 -3.81 12.26
CA THR A 284 14.12 -4.05 10.98
C THR A 284 14.75 -5.19 10.17
N PHE A 285 16.07 -5.18 9.99
CA PHE A 285 16.76 -6.17 9.16
C PHE A 285 17.13 -7.44 9.94
N GLU A 286 17.31 -7.36 11.26
CA GLU A 286 17.59 -8.50 12.13
C GLU A 286 16.29 -9.20 12.53
N TYR A 287 15.79 -8.96 13.75
CA TYR A 287 14.67 -9.68 14.33
C TYR A 287 13.40 -9.61 13.46
N ASN A 288 13.12 -8.45 12.86
CA ASN A 288 11.95 -8.29 12.01
C ASN A 288 12.15 -8.78 10.56
N GLY A 289 13.39 -9.04 10.16
CA GLY A 289 13.78 -9.40 8.79
C GLY A 289 14.45 -10.77 8.71
N PHE A 290 15.73 -10.77 8.36
CA PHE A 290 16.50 -11.97 8.04
C PHE A 290 16.70 -12.88 9.25
N GLY A 291 16.68 -12.35 10.47
CA GLY A 291 16.77 -13.13 11.71
C GLY A 291 15.65 -14.15 11.88
N ARG A 292 14.47 -13.92 11.26
CA ARG A 292 13.39 -14.93 11.27
C ARG A 292 13.69 -16.15 10.40
N VAL A 293 14.57 -16.00 9.40
CA VAL A 293 14.94 -17.07 8.46
C VAL A 293 16.25 -17.74 8.88
N GLN A 294 17.25 -16.96 9.33
CA GLN A 294 18.63 -17.40 9.59
C GLN A 294 18.86 -17.92 11.01
N GLY A 295 17.92 -17.69 11.93
CA GLY A 295 18.08 -17.99 13.36
C GLY A 295 17.92 -16.70 14.15
N GLN A 296 16.98 -16.70 15.10
CA GLN A 296 16.50 -15.49 15.76
C GLN A 296 17.65 -14.70 16.41
N THR A 297 17.98 -13.55 15.83
CA THR A 297 18.83 -12.49 16.41
C THR A 297 17.91 -11.38 16.93
N GLY A 298 18.06 -10.98 18.20
CA GLY A 298 17.13 -10.07 18.89
C GLY A 298 15.78 -10.72 19.26
N GLY A 299 14.78 -9.90 19.58
CA GLY A 299 13.40 -10.33 19.85
C GLY A 299 12.87 -10.04 21.27
N PRO A 300 11.57 -10.24 21.50
CA PRO A 300 10.91 -9.99 22.79
C PRO A 300 11.60 -10.72 23.93
N GLY A 301 11.84 -10.01 25.03
CA GLY A 301 12.50 -10.55 26.23
C GLY A 301 14.02 -10.74 26.11
N ARG A 302 14.64 -10.36 24.99
CA ARG A 302 16.10 -10.34 24.81
C ARG A 302 16.59 -8.90 24.79
N ILE A 303 16.73 -8.29 25.96
CA ILE A 303 17.45 -7.03 26.12
C ILE A 303 18.92 -7.40 26.34
N PRO A 304 19.87 -6.97 25.49
CA PRO A 304 21.29 -7.15 25.77
C PRO A 304 21.63 -6.43 27.07
N HIS A 305 21.91 -7.20 28.12
CA HIS A 305 22.43 -6.62 29.35
C HIS A 305 23.91 -6.29 29.13
N GLY A 306 24.23 -4.99 28.99
CA GLY A 306 25.59 -4.54 29.29
C GLY A 306 25.93 -4.91 30.74
N ARG A 307 27.19 -5.29 31.02
CA ARG A 307 27.65 -5.50 32.41
C ARG A 307 27.31 -4.26 33.24
N GLY A 308 26.33 -4.37 34.14
CA GLY A 308 25.84 -3.26 34.98
C GLY A 308 24.37 -2.87 34.77
N ALA A 309 23.71 -3.29 33.69
CA ALA A 309 22.31 -2.96 33.39
C ALA A 309 21.28 -3.93 34.00
N LEU A 310 21.59 -4.49 35.18
CA LEU A 310 20.57 -5.07 36.06
C LEU A 310 20.10 -3.95 36.98
N ALA A 311 19.10 -3.19 36.54
CA ALA A 311 18.21 -2.61 37.51
C ALA A 311 17.63 -3.79 38.30
N ARG A 312 18.09 -3.96 39.55
CA ARG A 312 17.47 -4.86 40.50
C ARG A 312 16.09 -4.29 40.77
N TYR A 313 15.14 -4.54 39.89
CA TYR A 313 13.75 -4.57 40.29
C TYR A 313 13.71 -5.59 41.43
N HIS A 314 13.20 -5.18 42.59
CA HIS A 314 12.92 -6.05 43.72
C HIS A 314 12.03 -7.21 43.24
N LEU A 315 12.65 -8.27 42.72
CA LEU A 315 11.99 -9.45 42.20
C LEU A 315 12.44 -10.61 43.07
N ALA A 316 11.76 -10.68 44.23
CA ALA A 316 11.53 -11.83 45.09
C ALA A 316 11.56 -11.38 46.55
N GLU A 317 10.39 -10.99 47.05
CA GLU A 317 10.20 -10.76 48.48
C GLU A 317 10.23 -12.10 49.24
N THR A 318 9.87 -13.20 48.58
CA THR A 318 9.79 -14.52 49.21
C THR A 318 10.89 -15.48 48.73
N ALA A 319 11.31 -16.38 49.62
CA ALA A 319 12.31 -17.42 49.32
C ALA A 319 11.90 -18.31 48.13
N LYS A 320 10.58 -18.53 47.96
CA LYS A 320 10.01 -19.33 46.88
C LYS A 320 10.17 -18.67 45.51
N GLU A 321 10.04 -17.35 45.44
CA GLU A 321 10.30 -16.59 44.21
C GLU A 321 11.78 -16.57 43.85
N ARG A 322 12.68 -16.49 44.85
CA ARG A 322 14.13 -16.60 44.63
C ARG A 322 14.51 -17.97 44.07
N GLU A 323 13.91 -19.04 44.59
CA GLU A 323 14.14 -20.40 44.09
C GLU A 323 13.61 -20.58 42.65
N LEU A 324 12.43 -20.03 42.35
CA LEU A 324 11.85 -20.11 41.01
C LEU A 324 12.68 -19.34 39.97
N LEU A 325 13.20 -18.17 40.35
CA LEU A 325 14.09 -17.35 39.51
C LEU A 325 15.45 -18.02 39.33
N ALA A 326 16.01 -18.65 40.37
CA ALA A 326 17.26 -19.42 40.28
C ALA A 326 17.14 -20.61 39.33
N ARG A 327 16.00 -21.33 39.34
CA ARG A 327 15.71 -22.40 38.37
C ARG A 327 15.58 -21.87 36.93
N LYS A 328 15.07 -20.66 36.74
CA LYS A 328 14.84 -20.05 35.42
C LYS A 328 16.09 -19.35 34.86
N ALA A 329 17.01 -18.94 35.74
CA ALA A 329 18.30 -18.32 35.39
C ALA A 329 19.39 -19.35 35.02
N GLN A 330 19.11 -20.64 35.19
CA GLN A 330 20.01 -21.70 34.74
C GLN A 330 20.05 -21.67 33.20
N PRO A 331 21.23 -21.53 32.57
CA PRO A 331 21.32 -21.52 31.12
C PRO A 331 20.73 -22.83 30.59
N PRO A 332 19.95 -22.81 29.50
CA PRO A 332 19.44 -24.04 28.92
C PRO A 332 20.63 -24.94 28.63
N SER A 333 20.62 -26.11 29.25
CA SER A 333 21.54 -27.20 28.94
C SER A 333 21.67 -27.32 27.43
N THR A 334 22.89 -27.24 26.90
CA THR A 334 23.23 -27.43 25.48
C THR A 334 22.98 -28.85 24.99
N LYS A 335 22.38 -29.72 25.82
CA LYS A 335 21.81 -30.97 25.35
C LYS A 335 20.58 -30.65 24.53
N THR A 336 20.73 -30.72 23.21
CA THR A 336 19.65 -30.95 22.26
C THR A 336 18.62 -31.86 22.94
N PRO A 337 17.36 -31.43 23.10
CA PRO A 337 16.34 -32.32 23.62
C PRO A 337 16.39 -33.59 22.75
N PRO A 338 16.49 -34.80 23.32
CA PRO A 338 16.37 -35.99 22.50
C PRO A 338 15.10 -35.83 21.69
N ALA A 339 15.20 -36.00 20.37
CA ALA A 339 14.07 -35.84 19.47
C ALA A 339 12.92 -36.66 20.04
N THR A 340 11.99 -35.98 20.72
CA THR A 340 10.80 -36.63 21.25
C THR A 340 10.09 -37.09 20.00
N ARG A 341 10.14 -38.40 19.75
CA ARG A 341 9.22 -39.09 18.86
C ARG A 341 7.84 -38.85 19.49
N SER A 342 7.23 -37.70 19.20
CA SER A 342 5.83 -37.47 19.48
C SER A 342 5.07 -38.38 18.52
N SER A 343 4.74 -39.54 19.04
CA SER A 343 3.70 -40.38 18.48
C SER A 343 2.37 -39.63 18.68
N HIS A 344 1.52 -39.70 17.65
CA HIS A 344 0.09 -39.33 17.65
C HIS A 344 -0.26 -37.84 17.83
N SER A 345 -0.67 -37.22 16.70
CA SER A 345 -1.80 -36.28 16.49
C SER A 345 -2.12 -35.12 17.45
N HIS A 346 -1.35 -34.86 18.51
CA HIS A 346 -1.66 -33.80 19.45
C HIS A 346 -0.87 -32.53 19.15
N ARG A 347 -1.62 -31.47 18.82
CA ARG A 347 -1.18 -30.07 18.74
C ARG A 347 -0.31 -29.75 19.96
N ALA A 348 0.90 -29.22 19.74
CA ALA A 348 1.79 -28.84 20.83
C ALA A 348 1.05 -27.90 21.81
N ARG A 349 1.10 -28.21 23.11
CA ARG A 349 0.43 -27.42 24.17
C ARG A 349 0.95 -25.99 24.27
N GLU A 350 2.19 -25.76 23.86
CA GLU A 350 2.78 -24.44 23.75
C GLU A 350 3.25 -24.19 22.30
N PRO A 351 2.69 -23.21 21.59
CA PRO A 351 3.15 -22.87 20.26
C PRO A 351 4.52 -22.21 20.35
N VAL A 352 5.56 -22.93 19.94
CA VAL A 352 6.91 -22.36 19.75
C VAL A 352 6.88 -21.45 18.53
N ALA A 353 7.25 -20.18 18.69
CA ALA A 353 7.40 -19.26 17.58
C ALA A 353 8.52 -19.75 16.66
N PHE A 354 8.13 -20.28 15.49
CA PHE A 354 8.98 -20.91 14.48
C PHE A 354 9.65 -22.22 14.95
N PRO A 355 8.92 -23.35 15.00
CA PRO A 355 9.50 -24.65 15.31
C PRO A 355 10.47 -25.12 14.21
N GLY A 356 11.37 -26.04 14.57
CA GLY A 356 12.28 -26.71 13.61
C GLY A 356 13.54 -25.92 13.24
N SER A 357 14.40 -26.56 12.45
CA SER A 357 15.66 -25.99 11.96
C SER A 357 15.43 -24.79 11.05
N THR A 358 16.30 -23.78 11.15
CA THR A 358 16.32 -22.65 10.21
C THR A 358 16.70 -23.14 8.81
N GLY A 359 16.15 -22.49 7.78
CA GLY A 359 16.47 -22.79 6.38
C GLY A 359 15.28 -22.66 5.41
N PRO A 360 15.54 -22.78 4.10
CA PRO A 360 14.53 -22.56 3.05
C PRO A 360 13.35 -23.53 3.12
N LEU A 361 13.57 -24.74 3.64
CA LEU A 361 12.54 -25.79 3.74
C LEU A 361 11.76 -25.74 5.05
N ARG A 362 11.99 -24.74 5.93
CA ARG A 362 11.36 -24.63 7.24
C ARG A 362 9.82 -24.58 7.16
N LEU A 363 9.27 -24.02 6.09
CA LEU A 363 7.82 -23.99 5.84
C LEU A 363 7.21 -25.41 5.72
N PHE A 364 8.00 -26.40 5.30
CA PHE A 364 7.58 -27.80 5.18
C PHE A 364 7.86 -28.62 6.45
N GLY A 365 8.50 -28.02 7.45
CA GLY A 365 8.78 -28.65 8.74
C GLY A 365 7.53 -28.79 9.61
N ARG A 366 7.58 -29.73 10.58
CA ARG A 366 6.54 -29.90 11.60
C ARG A 366 6.39 -28.60 12.41
N GLY A 367 5.21 -27.99 12.40
CA GLY A 367 4.89 -26.76 13.13
C GLY A 367 4.52 -25.57 12.24
N LEU A 368 5.14 -25.42 11.05
CA LEU A 368 4.74 -24.42 10.05
C LEU A 368 3.98 -25.07 8.87
N GLY A 369 4.35 -26.30 8.50
CA GLY A 369 3.73 -27.02 7.39
C GLY A 369 2.27 -27.39 7.66
N ASP A 370 1.92 -27.70 8.91
CA ASP A 370 0.54 -27.92 9.36
C ASP A 370 -0.27 -26.61 9.40
N GLN A 371 0.37 -25.46 9.61
CA GLN A 371 -0.31 -24.17 9.72
C GLN A 371 -0.55 -23.51 8.35
N GLY A 372 0.38 -23.65 7.40
CA GLY A 372 0.34 -22.93 6.12
C GLY A 372 0.60 -23.78 4.87
N GLY A 373 1.06 -25.02 5.00
CA GLY A 373 1.40 -25.88 3.87
C GLY A 373 0.20 -26.22 2.97
N TRP A 374 -1.01 -26.22 3.51
CA TRP A 374 -2.25 -26.47 2.77
C TRP A 374 -2.57 -25.40 1.71
N ILE A 375 -1.93 -24.23 1.77
CA ILE A 375 -2.06 -23.17 0.76
C ILE A 375 -1.26 -23.50 -0.50
N VAL A 376 -0.20 -24.32 -0.39
CA VAL A 376 0.69 -24.64 -1.51
C VAL A 376 -0.03 -25.36 -2.66
N PRO A 377 -0.84 -26.42 -2.43
CA PRO A 377 -1.64 -27.02 -3.49
C PRO A 377 -2.61 -26.03 -4.16
N LEU A 378 -3.26 -25.16 -3.38
CA LEU A 378 -4.17 -24.14 -3.93
C LEU A 378 -3.42 -23.16 -4.85
N ALA A 379 -2.23 -22.72 -4.44
CA ALA A 379 -1.38 -21.86 -5.26
C ALA A 379 -0.92 -22.58 -6.54
N PHE A 380 -0.57 -23.86 -6.45
CA PHE A 380 -0.17 -24.68 -7.60
C PHE A 380 -1.30 -24.82 -8.63
N PHE A 381 -2.49 -25.26 -8.20
CA PHE A 381 -3.65 -25.38 -9.09
C PHE A 381 -4.11 -24.02 -9.64
N GLY A 382 -4.05 -22.96 -8.83
CA GLY A 382 -4.31 -21.60 -9.30
C GLY A 382 -3.35 -21.16 -10.40
N THR A 383 -2.05 -21.46 -10.25
CA THR A 383 -1.03 -21.16 -11.27
C THR A 383 -1.27 -21.93 -12.56
N ILE A 384 -1.61 -23.23 -12.47
CA ILE A 384 -2.01 -24.04 -13.63
C ILE A 384 -3.24 -23.44 -14.30
N GLY A 385 -4.27 -23.05 -13.53
CA GLY A 385 -5.48 -22.43 -14.06
C GLY A 385 -5.17 -21.14 -14.84
N VAL A 386 -4.29 -20.28 -14.31
CA VAL A 386 -3.82 -19.07 -14.98
C VAL A 386 -3.04 -19.41 -16.26
N LEU A 387 -2.12 -20.36 -16.21
CA LEU A 387 -1.35 -20.81 -17.38
C LEU A 387 -2.26 -21.36 -18.48
N LEU A 388 -3.24 -22.19 -18.12
CA LEU A 388 -4.23 -22.73 -19.05
C LEU A 388 -5.07 -21.61 -19.68
N LEU A 389 -5.53 -20.63 -18.89
CA LEU A 389 -6.24 -19.46 -19.39
C LEU A 389 -5.40 -18.67 -20.40
N LEU A 390 -4.10 -18.46 -20.12
CA LEU A 390 -3.18 -17.79 -21.03
C LEU A 390 -2.96 -18.59 -22.32
N LEU A 391 -2.82 -19.92 -22.22
CA LEU A 391 -2.64 -20.79 -23.39
C LEU A 391 -3.91 -20.85 -24.26
N LEU A 392 -5.08 -20.95 -23.64
CA LEU A 392 -6.38 -21.00 -24.32
C LEU A 392 -6.74 -19.66 -24.97
N THR A 393 -6.44 -18.53 -24.33
CA THR A 393 -6.64 -17.20 -24.93
C THR A 393 -5.68 -16.94 -26.09
N ARG A 394 -4.43 -17.42 -26.01
CA ARG A 394 -3.47 -17.35 -27.12
C ARG A 394 -3.92 -18.15 -28.34
N ARG A 395 -4.56 -19.30 -28.13
CA ARG A 395 -5.15 -20.14 -29.20
C ARG A 395 -6.42 -19.53 -29.81
N ARG A 396 -7.16 -18.71 -29.07
CA ARG A 396 -8.36 -17.99 -29.53
C ARG A 396 -8.07 -16.68 -30.26
N SER A 397 -6.81 -16.32 -30.43
CA SER A 397 -6.40 -15.31 -31.43
C SER A 397 -6.05 -16.04 -32.73
N PRO A 398 -7.02 -16.43 -33.57
CA PRO A 398 -6.66 -16.75 -34.94
C PRO A 398 -6.03 -15.49 -35.53
N ALA A 399 -4.95 -15.68 -36.27
CA ALA A 399 -4.40 -14.66 -37.14
C ALA A 399 -5.56 -13.94 -37.82
N VAL A 400 -5.56 -12.61 -37.79
CA VAL A 400 -6.29 -11.83 -38.79
C VAL A 400 -5.67 -12.27 -40.11
N GLN A 401 -6.27 -13.30 -40.73
CA GLN A 401 -6.03 -13.64 -42.12
C GLN A 401 -6.37 -12.39 -42.88
N ALA A 402 -5.35 -11.74 -43.44
CA ALA A 402 -5.55 -10.74 -44.46
C ALA A 402 -6.35 -11.43 -45.58
N PRO A 403 -7.49 -10.88 -46.02
CA PRO A 403 -8.09 -11.37 -47.24
C PRO A 403 -7.13 -11.00 -48.38
N ALA A 404 -6.52 -12.03 -48.98
CA ALA A 404 -5.97 -11.93 -50.31
C ALA A 404 -7.16 -11.94 -51.29
N ALA A 405 -7.41 -10.82 -51.97
CA ALA A 405 -7.94 -10.71 -53.33
C ALA A 405 -8.31 -9.24 -53.62
N GLU A 406 -7.47 -8.60 -54.44
CA GLU A 406 -7.84 -8.04 -55.74
C GLU A 406 -9.27 -7.48 -55.90
N GLY A 407 -9.37 -6.16 -56.09
CA GLY A 407 -10.59 -5.46 -56.53
C GLY A 407 -10.73 -4.05 -55.95
N ASP A 408 -10.70 -3.03 -56.82
CA ASP A 408 -10.93 -1.62 -56.46
C ASP A 408 -12.29 -1.39 -55.75
N PRO A 409 -12.37 -0.50 -54.75
CA PRO A 409 -13.64 -0.19 -54.09
C PRO A 409 -14.44 0.87 -54.87
N PRO A 410 -15.78 0.75 -54.97
CA PRO A 410 -16.62 1.83 -55.46
C PRO A 410 -16.76 2.93 -54.39
N ALA A 411 -16.82 4.17 -54.85
CA ALA A 411 -16.98 5.35 -54.01
C ALA A 411 -18.40 5.42 -53.41
N GLY A 412 -18.48 5.67 -52.10
CA GLY A 412 -19.69 6.15 -51.43
C GLY A 412 -20.34 5.18 -50.44
N GLY A 413 -19.95 5.27 -49.16
CA GLY A 413 -20.63 4.60 -48.04
C GLY A 413 -20.09 5.11 -46.68
N PRO A 414 -20.93 5.20 -45.64
CA PRO A 414 -20.61 5.94 -44.42
C PRO A 414 -19.46 5.32 -43.64
N SER A 415 -18.62 6.20 -43.08
CA SER A 415 -17.40 5.90 -42.34
C SER A 415 -17.62 4.91 -41.19
N PRO A 416 -16.74 3.91 -41.01
CA PRO A 416 -16.91 2.90 -39.98
C PRO A 416 -16.72 3.52 -38.59
N THR A 417 -17.83 3.58 -37.86
CA THR A 417 -17.90 3.80 -36.41
C THR A 417 -16.85 2.97 -35.69
N SER A 418 -16.07 3.64 -34.86
CA SER A 418 -15.04 3.06 -33.99
C SER A 418 -15.55 1.80 -33.27
N LEU A 419 -15.01 0.65 -33.65
CA LEU A 419 -15.14 -0.61 -32.92
C LEU A 419 -14.75 -0.38 -31.45
N ARG A 420 -15.77 -0.32 -30.59
CA ARG A 420 -15.64 -0.20 -29.14
C ARG A 420 -15.00 -1.50 -28.63
N ARG A 421 -13.68 -1.49 -28.45
CA ARG A 421 -12.92 -2.65 -27.94
C ARG A 421 -13.50 -3.10 -26.60
N ASP A 422 -13.92 -4.36 -26.54
CA ASP A 422 -14.38 -5.01 -25.31
C ASP A 422 -13.22 -5.11 -24.30
N PRO A 423 -13.34 -4.53 -23.09
CA PRO A 423 -12.26 -4.48 -22.10
C PRO A 423 -11.83 -5.85 -21.56
N ARG A 424 -12.58 -6.93 -21.81
CA ARG A 424 -12.20 -8.30 -21.43
C ARG A 424 -11.08 -8.90 -22.29
N LEU A 425 -10.94 -8.44 -23.53
CA LEU A 425 -9.95 -8.94 -24.49
C LEU A 425 -8.60 -8.19 -24.41
N ALA A 426 -8.59 -7.00 -23.82
CA ALA A 426 -7.38 -6.18 -23.67
C ALA A 426 -6.37 -6.75 -22.65
N THR A 427 -6.80 -7.67 -21.77
CA THR A 427 -5.92 -8.30 -20.77
C THR A 427 -5.10 -9.47 -21.34
N ALA A 428 -5.36 -9.91 -22.57
CA ALA A 428 -4.70 -11.07 -23.19
C ALA A 428 -3.53 -10.73 -24.15
N LEU A 429 -3.18 -9.44 -24.33
CA LEU A 429 -2.36 -8.98 -25.46
C LEU A 429 -1.06 -8.25 -25.07
N VAL A 430 -0.33 -8.73 -24.05
CA VAL A 430 0.95 -8.10 -23.64
C VAL A 430 2.19 -9.03 -23.71
N LEU A 431 2.08 -10.24 -24.24
CA LEU A 431 3.26 -11.08 -24.53
C LEU A 431 3.26 -11.56 -25.98
N GLY A 432 3.77 -10.71 -26.88
CA GLY A 432 3.98 -11.11 -28.27
C GLY A 432 4.16 -9.97 -29.26
N ARG A 433 5.06 -9.01 -29.02
CA ARG A 433 5.74 -8.31 -30.12
C ARG A 433 7.21 -8.14 -29.76
N GLY A 434 7.98 -9.12 -30.22
CA GLY A 434 9.43 -8.99 -30.38
C GLY A 434 9.75 -7.88 -31.38
N SER A 435 10.89 -7.26 -31.13
CA SER A 435 11.57 -6.28 -31.96
C SER A 435 11.62 -6.66 -33.44
N SER A 436 11.02 -5.82 -34.28
CA SER A 436 11.45 -5.65 -35.67
C SER A 436 11.58 -4.15 -35.94
N THR A 437 12.81 -3.75 -36.23
CA THR A 437 13.24 -2.46 -36.79
C THR A 437 12.35 -2.02 -37.95
N PRO A 438 12.06 -0.72 -38.11
CA PRO A 438 11.66 -0.17 -39.40
C PRO A 438 12.88 0.44 -40.08
N THR A 439 13.28 -0.18 -41.19
CA THR A 439 14.01 0.44 -42.28
C THR A 439 13.23 1.64 -42.83
N THR A 440 13.97 2.71 -43.09
CA THR A 440 13.54 3.94 -43.77
C THR A 440 13.04 3.66 -45.18
N PRO A 441 11.97 4.33 -45.65
CA PRO A 441 11.85 4.66 -47.06
C PRO A 441 11.97 6.17 -47.27
N ARG A 442 12.94 6.53 -48.12
CA ARG A 442 13.12 7.82 -48.78
C ARG A 442 11.96 8.05 -49.76
N ARG A 443 11.20 9.15 -49.62
CA ARG A 443 10.44 9.85 -50.67
C ARG A 443 10.27 11.30 -50.20
N SER A 444 11.03 12.24 -50.71
CA SER A 444 10.94 12.95 -52.01
C SER A 444 10.35 14.35 -51.79
N HIS A 445 11.18 15.34 -52.09
CA HIS A 445 10.89 16.76 -52.21
C HIS A 445 9.56 17.03 -52.94
N GLN A 446 8.62 17.73 -52.28
CA GLN A 446 7.73 18.75 -52.87
C GLN A 446 6.67 19.13 -51.82
N ALA A 447 7.02 20.09 -50.96
CA ALA A 447 6.07 20.97 -50.24
C ALA A 447 6.89 22.05 -49.52
N GLN A 448 7.64 22.80 -50.32
CA GLN A 448 8.25 24.06 -49.91
C GLN A 448 7.25 25.18 -50.28
N GLN A 449 7.29 26.27 -49.53
CA GLN A 449 6.76 27.59 -49.90
C GLN A 449 5.25 27.82 -49.77
N ARG A 450 4.81 28.03 -48.52
CA ARG A 450 3.86 29.09 -48.12
C ARG A 450 4.05 29.25 -46.61
N TRP A 451 4.13 30.48 -46.09
CA TRP A 451 4.40 30.88 -44.68
C TRP A 451 5.81 31.35 -44.31
N ARG A 452 6.52 32.00 -45.25
CA ARG A 452 7.55 32.99 -44.91
C ARG A 452 7.28 34.27 -45.68
N GLU A 453 6.48 35.16 -45.11
CA GLU A 453 6.42 36.59 -45.43
C GLU A 453 5.64 37.28 -44.32
N SER A 454 6.03 38.51 -43.99
CA SER A 454 5.52 39.40 -42.92
C SER A 454 5.98 39.12 -41.47
N ALA A 455 7.25 39.43 -41.21
CA ALA A 455 7.65 40.02 -39.93
C ALA A 455 8.34 41.37 -40.21
N PRO A 456 7.93 42.48 -39.56
CA PRO A 456 8.76 43.67 -39.49
C PRO A 456 9.65 43.64 -38.25
N SER A 457 10.88 44.08 -38.47
CA SER A 457 11.95 44.31 -37.52
C SER A 457 11.66 45.48 -36.57
N ARG A 458 12.22 45.43 -35.35
CA ARG A 458 12.94 46.56 -34.73
C ARG A 458 13.72 46.13 -33.50
N SER A 459 14.87 46.78 -33.36
CA SER A 459 16.00 46.52 -32.49
C SER A 459 16.02 47.46 -31.27
N SER A 460 16.95 47.17 -30.35
CA SER A 460 17.48 48.04 -29.26
C SER A 460 16.57 48.18 -28.04
N SER A 461 17.02 48.33 -26.80
CA SER A 461 18.34 48.36 -26.16
C SER A 461 18.11 48.35 -24.63
N TRP A 462 19.14 47.98 -23.88
CA TRP A 462 19.22 48.03 -22.42
C TRP A 462 18.92 49.40 -21.82
N ARG A 463 18.21 49.44 -20.67
CA ARG A 463 18.53 50.24 -19.47
C ARG A 463 17.55 50.01 -18.31
N ALA A 464 18.10 49.71 -17.13
CA ALA A 464 17.49 50.02 -15.83
C ALA A 464 17.87 51.47 -15.44
N PRO A 465 17.03 52.17 -14.66
CA PRO A 465 17.20 52.32 -13.20
C PRO A 465 15.82 52.24 -12.49
N GLY A 466 15.62 51.97 -11.20
CA GLY A 466 16.32 52.37 -9.98
C GLY A 466 15.32 53.12 -9.07
N GLY A 467 15.01 52.57 -7.90
CA GLY A 467 14.76 53.38 -6.69
C GLY A 467 13.32 53.65 -6.18
N TRP A 468 13.09 53.19 -4.94
CA TRP A 468 12.52 53.91 -3.77
C TRP A 468 10.99 54.02 -3.50
N ILE A 469 10.60 53.41 -2.35
CA ILE A 469 9.73 53.88 -1.23
C ILE A 469 8.28 53.38 -1.08
N GLY A 470 8.02 52.86 0.14
CA GLY A 470 6.76 52.92 0.90
C GLY A 470 5.98 51.60 0.90
N GLY A 471 5.71 50.88 2.00
CA GLY A 471 5.47 51.28 3.38
C GLY A 471 4.00 50.99 3.75
N TYR A 472 3.77 50.36 4.93
CA TYR A 472 2.48 50.07 5.61
C TYR A 472 1.76 48.73 5.29
N SER A 473 1.86 47.73 6.18
CA SER A 473 0.96 47.36 7.32
C SER A 473 -0.23 46.50 6.86
N ARG A 474 -0.28 45.18 7.12
CA ARG A 474 -0.56 44.46 8.38
C ARG A 474 -1.87 44.88 9.07
N TRP A 475 -2.95 44.18 8.76
CA TRP A 475 -4.15 43.83 9.55
C TRP A 475 -4.81 42.66 8.76
N SER A 476 -5.27 41.54 9.30
CA SER A 476 -5.58 41.08 10.65
C SER A 476 -5.73 39.56 10.60
#